data_AF-A0A940S5Z8-F1
#
_entry.id   AF-A0A940S5Z8-F1
#
_cell.length_a   1.000
_cell.length_b   1.000
_cell.length_c   1.000
_cell.angle_alpha   90.00
_cell.angle_beta   90.00
_cell.angle_gamma   90.00
#
_symmetry.space_group_name_H-M   'P 1'
#
loop_
_entity.id
_entity.type
_entity.pdbx_description
1 polymer ?
#
loop_
_entity_poly.entity_id
_entity_poly.type
_entity_poly.pdbx_seq_one_letter_code
_entity_poly.pdbx_strand_id
1 'polypeptide(L)'
;MTWVDAVFLAVVAISGVIGYMRGLIREVLGVGAWIGAILFSFYMLEGTRHAFNGVFPEKWTAAAPWLVDVAALAAVFIVTLIILKILIALIAGLVRNSIIGGVDKALGIVFGIGRGVIVILVAYIAAGAFVPDTSIWPEPVRQSRFLPSIADGAAWLNEQLPAQYRPRLPDPPSGRAPTAEELLRPPARNRI
;
A
#
# COMPACT_ATOMS: atom_id res chain seq x y z
N MET A 1 3.71 -10.68 24.45
CA MET A 1 3.88 -10.46 23.00
C MET A 1 3.14 -11.59 22.33
N THR A 2 2.20 -11.25 21.46
CA THR A 2 1.41 -12.24 20.71
C THR A 2 2.15 -12.64 19.43
N TRP A 3 1.70 -13.70 18.77
CA TRP A 3 2.26 -14.07 17.46
C TRP A 3 2.06 -12.96 16.41
N VAL A 4 1.05 -12.12 16.58
CA VAL A 4 0.79 -10.94 15.73
C VAL A 4 1.90 -9.90 15.91
N ASP A 5 2.40 -9.69 17.13
CA ASP A 5 3.56 -8.83 17.37
C ASP A 5 4.82 -9.37 16.67
N ALA A 6 4.99 -10.71 16.66
CA ALA A 6 6.11 -11.34 15.97
C ALA A 6 5.99 -11.20 14.45
N VAL A 7 4.78 -11.33 13.89
CA VAL A 7 4.52 -11.10 12.46
C VAL A 7 4.78 -9.65 12.08
N PHE A 8 4.34 -8.69 12.91
CA PHE A 8 4.63 -7.27 12.70
C PHE A 8 6.13 -7.01 12.57
N LEU A 9 6.90 -7.47 13.56
CA LEU A 9 8.35 -7.31 13.58
C LEU A 9 9.02 -8.02 12.41
N ALA A 10 8.55 -9.23 12.06
CA ALA A 10 9.07 -9.99 10.93
C ALA A 10 8.85 -9.25 9.62
N VAL A 11 7.64 -8.73 9.36
CA VAL A 11 7.34 -7.97 8.13
C VAL A 11 8.22 -6.73 8.03
N VAL A 12 8.34 -5.96 9.11
CA VAL A 12 9.18 -4.75 9.12
C VAL A 12 10.66 -5.09 8.93
N ALA A 13 11.16 -6.11 9.63
CA ALA A 13 12.56 -6.54 9.54
C ALA A 13 12.89 -7.09 8.15
N ILE A 14 12.08 -8.01 7.61
CA ILE A 14 12.25 -8.55 6.27
C ILE A 14 12.18 -7.41 5.24
N SER A 15 11.26 -6.47 5.41
CA SER A 15 11.15 -5.34 4.50
C SER A 15 12.40 -4.44 4.55
N GLY A 16 12.96 -4.20 5.73
CA GLY A 16 14.24 -3.50 5.91
C GLY A 16 15.42 -4.26 5.27
N VAL A 17 15.51 -5.57 5.43
CA VAL A 17 16.53 -6.42 4.80
C VAL A 17 16.42 -6.38 3.27
N ILE A 18 15.20 -6.49 2.74
CA ILE A 18 14.97 -6.36 1.30
C ILE A 18 15.38 -4.96 0.81
N GLY A 19 15.05 -3.92 1.59
CA GLY A 19 15.47 -2.55 1.31
C GLY A 19 16.99 -2.38 1.29
N TYR A 20 17.70 -2.98 2.24
CA TYR A 20 19.17 -3.03 2.25
C TYR A 20 19.74 -3.72 1.00
N MET A 21 19.19 -4.88 0.64
CA MET A 21 19.66 -5.67 -0.51
C MET A 21 19.47 -4.94 -1.83
N ARG A 22 18.42 -4.10 -1.93
CA ARG A 22 18.05 -3.39 -3.16
C ARG A 22 18.65 -1.99 -3.25
N GLY A 23 18.82 -1.30 -2.12
CA GLY A 23 19.22 0.11 -2.07
C GLY A 23 18.03 1.07 -2.23
N LEU A 24 18.15 2.28 -1.68
CA LEU A 24 17.13 3.32 -1.74
C LEU A 24 16.77 3.67 -3.19
N ILE A 25 17.77 3.87 -4.05
CA ILE A 25 17.56 4.35 -5.42
C ILE A 25 16.70 3.37 -6.20
N ARG A 26 16.96 2.06 -6.06
CA ARG A 26 16.16 1.04 -6.74
C ARG A 26 14.73 1.00 -6.22
N GLU A 27 14.53 1.19 -4.92
CA GLU A 27 13.19 1.22 -4.32
C GLU A 27 12.41 2.48 -4.77
N VAL A 28 13.00 3.67 -4.66
CA VAL A 28 12.35 4.95 -5.03
C VAL A 28 12.05 5.01 -6.53
N LEU A 29 13.05 4.74 -7.38
CA LEU A 29 12.81 4.68 -8.82
C LEU A 29 11.85 3.55 -9.17
N GLY A 30 11.85 2.46 -8.41
CA GLY A 30 10.93 1.34 -8.57
C GLY A 30 9.48 1.75 -8.39
N VAL A 31 9.17 2.52 -7.35
CA VAL A 31 7.83 3.11 -7.10
C VAL A 31 7.50 4.13 -8.19
N GLY A 32 8.45 5.02 -8.50
CA GLY A 32 8.31 5.99 -9.59
C GLY A 32 8.01 5.32 -10.94
N ALA A 33 8.60 4.16 -11.24
CA ALA A 33 8.33 3.42 -12.46
C ALA A 33 6.94 2.80 -12.52
N TRP A 34 6.41 2.33 -11.39
CA TRP A 34 5.02 1.86 -11.33
C TRP A 34 4.06 3.03 -11.60
N ILE A 35 4.23 4.15 -10.91
CA ILE A 35 3.40 5.35 -11.10
C ILE A 35 3.53 5.87 -12.53
N GLY A 36 4.77 6.04 -13.02
CA GLY A 36 5.06 6.52 -14.37
C GLY A 36 4.50 5.61 -15.46
N ALA A 37 4.61 4.28 -15.32
CA ALA A 37 4.03 3.35 -16.27
C ALA A 37 2.50 3.40 -16.29
N ILE A 38 1.84 3.57 -15.14
CA ILE A 38 0.39 3.75 -15.06
C ILE A 38 -0.03 5.05 -15.74
N LEU A 39 0.60 6.17 -15.39
CA LEU A 39 0.27 7.48 -15.98
C LEU A 39 0.50 7.47 -17.50
N PHE A 40 1.60 6.88 -17.94
CA PHE A 40 1.92 6.78 -19.36
C PHE A 40 0.99 5.86 -20.13
N SER A 41 0.53 4.75 -19.53
CA SER A 41 -0.45 3.87 -20.18
C SER A 41 -1.79 4.59 -20.39
N PHE A 42 -2.27 5.34 -19.38
CA PHE A 42 -3.45 6.18 -19.55
C PHE A 42 -3.28 7.26 -20.61
N TYR A 43 -2.12 7.92 -20.64
CA TYR A 43 -1.81 8.92 -21.66
C TYR A 43 -1.83 8.35 -23.09
N MET A 44 -1.33 7.13 -23.27
CA MET A 44 -1.24 6.46 -24.58
C MET A 44 -2.49 5.66 -24.97
N LEU A 45 -3.55 5.65 -24.15
CA LEU A 45 -4.72 4.82 -24.36
C LEU A 45 -5.38 5.08 -25.72
N GLU A 46 -5.67 6.35 -26.05
CA GLU A 46 -6.35 6.71 -27.31
C GLU A 46 -5.52 6.32 -28.55
N GLY A 47 -4.20 6.51 -28.48
CA GLY A 47 -3.28 6.17 -29.56
C GLY A 47 -3.10 4.67 -29.76
N THR A 48 -3.22 3.87 -28.70
CA THR A 48 -2.95 2.42 -28.76
C THR A 48 -4.21 1.57 -28.89
N ARG A 49 -5.39 2.11 -28.57
CA ARG A 49 -6.68 1.41 -28.67
C ARG A 49 -6.91 0.77 -30.04
N HIS A 50 -6.56 1.48 -31.11
CA HIS A 50 -6.75 1.02 -32.49
C HIS A 50 -6.00 -0.28 -32.79
N ALA A 51 -4.82 -0.49 -32.18
CA ALA A 51 -4.03 -1.71 -32.37
C ALA A 51 -4.69 -2.94 -31.73
N PHE A 52 -5.65 -2.75 -30.81
CA PHE A 52 -6.37 -3.82 -30.13
C PHE A 52 -7.79 -4.04 -30.68
N ASN A 53 -8.24 -3.22 -31.63
CA ASN A 53 -9.50 -3.44 -32.32
C ASN A 53 -9.45 -4.73 -33.14
N GLY A 54 -10.45 -5.60 -32.99
CA GLY A 54 -10.52 -6.88 -33.70
C GLY A 54 -9.63 -7.99 -33.13
N VAL A 55 -8.87 -7.73 -32.05
CA VAL A 55 -8.09 -8.77 -31.34
C VAL A 55 -9.03 -9.74 -30.61
N PHE A 56 -10.16 -9.25 -30.11
CA PHE A 56 -11.14 -10.04 -29.39
C PHE A 56 -12.35 -10.37 -30.27
N PRO A 57 -12.97 -11.55 -30.10
CA PRO A 57 -14.22 -11.89 -30.80
C PRO A 57 -15.33 -10.88 -30.49
N GLU A 58 -16.16 -10.53 -31.48
CA GLU A 58 -17.23 -9.54 -31.34
C GLU A 58 -18.20 -9.86 -30.19
N LYS A 59 -18.49 -11.15 -29.96
CA LYS A 59 -19.30 -11.59 -28.82
C LYS A 59 -18.75 -11.17 -27.46
N TRP A 60 -17.44 -11.05 -27.31
CA TRP A 60 -16.79 -10.67 -26.05
C TRP A 60 -16.73 -9.16 -25.89
N THR A 61 -16.44 -8.43 -26.96
CA THR A 61 -16.45 -6.96 -26.94
C THR A 61 -17.86 -6.39 -26.79
N ALA A 62 -18.88 -7.08 -27.31
CA ALA A 62 -20.28 -6.75 -27.07
C ALA A 62 -20.69 -6.94 -25.60
N ALA A 63 -20.21 -8.00 -24.95
CA ALA A 63 -20.48 -8.26 -23.53
C ALA A 63 -19.65 -7.38 -22.58
N ALA A 64 -18.43 -7.03 -22.98
CA ALA A 64 -17.50 -6.21 -22.20
C ALA A 64 -16.81 -5.16 -23.09
N PRO A 65 -17.43 -4.00 -23.32
CA PRO A 65 -16.86 -2.93 -24.16
C PRO A 65 -15.52 -2.39 -23.62
N TRP A 66 -15.32 -2.45 -22.31
CA TRP A 66 -14.07 -2.02 -21.64
C TRP A 66 -12.89 -2.96 -21.86
N LEU A 67 -13.11 -4.17 -22.42
CA LEU A 67 -12.08 -5.19 -22.58
C LEU A 67 -10.93 -4.73 -23.47
N VAL A 68 -11.24 -4.02 -24.56
CA VAL A 68 -10.25 -3.47 -25.49
C VAL A 68 -9.38 -2.43 -24.79
N ASP A 69 -10.00 -1.56 -23.97
CA ASP A 69 -9.32 -0.48 -23.26
C ASP A 69 -8.37 -1.04 -22.20
N VAL A 70 -8.83 -2.05 -21.44
CA VAL A 70 -7.99 -2.73 -20.45
C VAL A 70 -6.84 -3.47 -21.10
N ALA A 71 -7.05 -4.13 -22.25
CA ALA A 71 -5.99 -4.82 -22.97
C ALA A 71 -4.92 -3.84 -23.49
N ALA A 72 -5.35 -2.71 -24.07
CA ALA A 72 -4.44 -1.67 -24.53
C ALA A 72 -3.65 -1.06 -23.36
N LEU A 73 -4.33 -0.69 -22.27
CA LEU A 73 -3.68 -0.18 -21.05
C LEU A 73 -2.66 -1.16 -20.51
N ALA A 74 -3.02 -2.44 -20.37
CA ALA A 74 -2.14 -3.47 -19.83
C ALA A 74 -0.90 -3.66 -20.70
N ALA A 75 -1.06 -3.70 -22.03
CA ALA A 75 0.05 -3.86 -22.95
C ALA A 75 1.05 -2.70 -22.86
N VAL A 76 0.55 -1.45 -22.93
CA VAL A 76 1.42 -0.26 -22.81
C VAL A 76 2.07 -0.19 -21.44
N PHE A 77 1.30 -0.47 -20.38
CA PHE A 77 1.79 -0.50 -19.02
C PHE A 77 2.96 -1.48 -18.87
N ILE A 78 2.81 -2.73 -19.34
CA ILE A 78 3.86 -3.76 -19.25
C ILE A 78 5.10 -3.34 -20.02
N VAL A 79 4.96 -2.90 -21.27
CA VAL A 79 6.10 -2.49 -22.10
C VAL A 79 6.85 -1.32 -21.46
N THR A 80 6.11 -0.30 -21.00
CA THR A 80 6.69 0.87 -20.34
C THR A 80 7.39 0.48 -19.04
N LEU A 81 6.75 -0.36 -18.22
CA LEU A 81 7.33 -0.85 -16.98
C LEU A 81 8.63 -1.62 -17.24
N ILE A 82 8.68 -2.49 -18.26
CA ILE A 82 9.89 -3.22 -18.62
C ILE A 82 11.03 -2.25 -18.98
N ILE A 83 10.76 -1.26 -19.84
CA ILE A 83 11.76 -0.25 -20.22
C ILE A 83 12.27 0.49 -18.99
N LEU A 84 11.37 0.99 -18.14
CA LEU A 84 11.75 1.70 -16.92
C LEU A 84 12.55 0.81 -15.96
N LYS A 85 12.19 -0.46 -15.80
CA LYS A 85 12.93 -1.41 -14.94
C LYS A 85 14.34 -1.66 -15.46
N ILE A 86 14.53 -1.75 -16.78
CA ILE A 86 15.87 -1.88 -17.39
C ILE A 86 16.69 -0.62 -17.07
N LEU A 87 16.15 0.57 -17.30
CA LEU A 87 16.85 1.83 -17.00
C LEU A 87 17.24 1.93 -15.51
N ILE A 88 16.33 1.55 -14.61
CA ILE A 88 16.59 1.53 -13.18
C ILE A 88 17.70 0.56 -12.82
N ALA A 89 17.72 -0.63 -13.44
CA ALA A 89 18.77 -1.62 -13.21
C ALA A 89 20.15 -1.07 -13.59
N LEU A 90 20.24 -0.32 -14.69
CA LEU A 90 21.46 0.36 -15.13
C LEU A 90 21.89 1.44 -14.12
N ILE A 91 20.99 2.36 -13.76
CA ILE A 91 21.27 3.47 -12.83
C ILE A 91 21.69 2.93 -11.45
N ALA A 92 20.95 1.95 -10.92
CA ALA A 92 21.25 1.34 -9.63
C ALA A 92 22.60 0.60 -9.67
N GLY A 93 22.98 0.01 -10.81
CA GLY A 93 24.30 -0.60 -11.00
C GLY A 93 25.43 0.41 -10.87
N LEU A 94 25.28 1.60 -11.46
CA LEU A 94 26.26 2.68 -11.37
C LEU A 94 26.46 3.16 -9.93
N VAL A 95 25.36 3.36 -9.19
CA VAL A 95 25.43 3.82 -7.79
C VAL A 95 26.10 2.78 -6.92
N ARG A 96 25.76 1.50 -7.11
CA ARG A 96 26.29 0.41 -6.28
C ARG A 96 27.81 0.27 -6.39
N ASN A 97 28.39 0.64 -7.52
CA ASN A 97 29.83 0.63 -7.75
C ASN A 97 30.54 1.92 -7.30
N SER A 98 29.80 2.91 -6.80
CA SER A 98 30.33 4.18 -6.31
C SER A 98 30.57 4.16 -4.79
N ILE A 99 31.27 5.18 -4.30
CA ILE A 99 31.49 5.42 -2.86
C ILE A 99 30.17 5.57 -2.10
N ILE A 100 29.10 6.01 -2.78
CA ILE A 100 27.77 6.26 -2.20
C ILE A 100 26.98 4.95 -2.01
N GLY A 101 27.43 3.82 -2.58
CA GLY A 101 26.72 2.55 -2.51
C GLY A 101 26.44 2.04 -1.08
N GLY A 102 27.28 2.39 -0.10
CA GLY A 102 27.02 2.09 1.31
C GLY A 102 25.85 2.90 1.89
N VAL A 103 25.81 4.20 1.58
CA VAL A 103 24.74 5.12 2.00
C VAL A 103 23.41 4.72 1.36
N ASP A 104 23.42 4.37 0.07
CA ASP A 104 22.22 3.90 -0.66
C ASP A 104 21.58 2.68 0.02
N LYS A 105 22.39 1.72 0.49
CA LYS A 105 21.89 0.55 1.21
C LYS A 105 21.36 0.90 2.61
N ALA A 106 22.04 1.79 3.35
CA ALA A 106 21.60 2.22 4.66
C ALA A 106 20.25 2.94 4.59
N LEU A 107 20.09 3.86 3.63
CA LEU A 107 18.81 4.52 3.37
C LEU A 107 17.76 3.53 2.83
N GLY A 108 18.19 2.50 2.10
CA GLY A 108 17.35 1.38 1.69
C GLY A 108 16.71 0.67 2.88
N ILE A 109 17.42 0.49 4.01
CA ILE A 109 16.83 -0.06 5.25
C ILE A 109 15.70 0.83 5.75
N VAL A 110 15.94 2.15 5.85
CA VAL A 110 14.95 3.10 6.36
C VAL A 110 13.70 3.10 5.49
N PHE A 111 13.87 3.14 4.17
CA PHE A 111 12.77 3.03 3.22
C PHE A 111 12.04 1.69 3.36
N GLY A 112 12.78 0.59 3.48
CA GLY A 112 12.23 -0.75 3.68
C GLY A 112 11.40 -0.87 4.95
N ILE A 113 11.85 -0.31 6.06
CA ILE A 113 11.10 -0.25 7.33
C ILE A 113 9.80 0.53 7.12
N GLY A 114 9.87 1.74 6.54
CA GLY A 114 8.68 2.55 6.24
C GLY A 114 7.67 1.81 5.38
N ARG A 115 8.13 1.14 4.31
CA ARG A 115 7.28 0.28 3.47
C ARG A 115 6.64 -0.85 4.27
N GLY A 116 7.40 -1.52 5.13
CA GLY A 116 6.90 -2.60 5.99
C GLY A 116 5.77 -2.13 6.91
N VAL A 117 5.94 -0.95 7.50
CA VAL A 117 4.90 -0.30 8.31
C VAL A 117 3.67 0.00 7.46
N ILE A 118 3.83 0.64 6.30
CA ILE A 118 2.70 0.96 5.38
C ILE A 118 1.92 -0.30 5.00
N VAL A 119 2.59 -1.40 4.68
CA VAL A 119 1.93 -2.67 4.35
C VAL A 119 1.03 -3.15 5.49
N ILE A 120 1.48 -3.03 6.73
CA ILE A 120 0.69 -3.42 7.91
C ILE A 120 -0.49 -2.47 8.14
N LEU A 121 -0.29 -1.16 7.97
CA LEU A 121 -1.38 -0.18 8.09
C LEU A 121 -2.48 -0.48 7.07
N VAL A 122 -2.10 -0.72 5.81
CA VAL A 122 -3.04 -1.08 4.75
C VAL A 122 -3.73 -2.41 5.06
N ALA A 123 -3.02 -3.40 5.60
CA ALA A 123 -3.62 -4.66 6.04
C ALA A 123 -4.64 -4.48 7.17
N TYR A 124 -4.37 -3.61 8.14
CA TYR A 124 -5.32 -3.27 9.22
C TYR A 124 -6.57 -2.58 8.68
N ILE A 125 -6.41 -1.60 7.77
CA ILE A 125 -7.53 -0.93 7.10
C ILE A 125 -8.37 -1.94 6.31
N ALA A 126 -7.71 -2.82 5.54
CA ALA A 126 -8.38 -3.87 4.79
C ALA A 126 -9.13 -4.83 5.72
N ALA A 127 -8.54 -5.23 6.85
CA ALA A 127 -9.20 -6.08 7.84
C ALA A 127 -10.50 -5.44 8.37
N GLY A 128 -10.52 -4.12 8.60
CA GLY A 128 -11.73 -3.39 8.99
C GLY A 128 -12.81 -3.33 7.92
N ALA A 129 -12.42 -3.33 6.64
CA ALA A 129 -13.37 -3.37 5.54
C ALA A 129 -14.10 -4.72 5.45
N PHE A 130 -13.44 -5.83 5.81
CA PHE A 130 -14.02 -7.17 5.78
C PHE A 130 -14.67 -7.59 7.11
N VAL A 131 -14.07 -7.22 8.24
CA VAL A 131 -14.49 -7.58 9.60
C VAL A 131 -14.43 -6.33 10.49
N PRO A 132 -15.46 -5.45 10.44
CA PRO A 132 -15.42 -4.15 11.11
C PRO A 132 -15.45 -4.25 12.64
N ASP A 133 -16.18 -5.24 13.16
CA ASP A 133 -16.31 -5.47 14.60
C ASP A 133 -15.02 -6.10 15.14
N THR A 134 -14.28 -5.35 15.96
CA THR A 134 -13.02 -5.81 16.54
C THR A 134 -13.23 -6.77 17.71
N SER A 135 -14.43 -6.85 18.30
CA SER A 135 -14.72 -7.77 19.41
C SER A 135 -14.63 -9.24 19.02
N ILE A 136 -14.97 -9.54 17.75
CA ILE A 136 -14.88 -10.88 17.17
C ILE A 136 -13.49 -11.21 16.62
N TRP A 137 -12.54 -10.27 16.67
CA TRP A 137 -11.17 -10.55 16.23
C TRP A 137 -10.49 -11.56 17.17
N PRO A 138 -9.60 -12.41 16.64
CA PRO A 138 -8.86 -13.37 17.46
C PRO A 138 -8.15 -12.69 18.62
N GLU A 139 -8.18 -13.31 19.81
CA GLU A 139 -7.55 -12.80 21.03
C GLU A 139 -6.10 -12.34 20.83
N PRO A 140 -5.23 -13.05 20.07
CA PRO A 140 -3.85 -12.61 19.84
C PRO A 140 -3.71 -11.30 19.05
N VAL A 141 -4.72 -10.94 18.24
CA VAL A 141 -4.76 -9.66 17.55
C VAL A 141 -5.14 -8.59 18.56
N ARG A 142 -6.24 -8.77 19.30
CA ARG A 142 -6.73 -7.80 20.30
C ARG A 142 -5.70 -7.48 21.39
N GLN A 143 -4.88 -8.46 21.78
CA GLN A 143 -3.82 -8.30 22.79
C GLN A 143 -2.47 -7.84 22.23
N SER A 144 -2.37 -7.58 20.92
CA SER A 144 -1.12 -7.13 20.30
C SER A 144 -0.69 -5.76 20.85
N ARG A 145 0.60 -5.64 21.20
CA ARG A 145 1.18 -4.39 21.72
C ARG A 145 1.27 -3.30 20.66
N PHE A 146 1.43 -3.70 19.39
CA PHE A 146 1.52 -2.77 18.28
C PHE A 146 0.16 -2.31 17.77
N LEU A 147 -0.94 -2.96 18.18
CA LEU A 147 -2.28 -2.66 17.69
C LEU A 147 -2.70 -1.19 17.86
N PRO A 148 -2.48 -0.53 19.02
CA PRO A 148 -2.82 0.89 19.17
C PRO A 148 -2.05 1.78 18.19
N SER A 149 -0.73 1.57 18.05
CA SER A 149 0.11 2.34 17.12
C SER A 149 -0.25 2.08 15.65
N ILE A 150 -0.67 0.86 15.31
CA ILE A 150 -1.17 0.52 13.98
C ILE A 150 -2.51 1.23 13.73
N ALA A 151 -3.41 1.25 14.71
CA ALA A 151 -4.69 1.94 14.59
C ALA A 151 -4.52 3.45 14.43
N ASP A 152 -3.64 4.08 15.21
CA ASP A 152 -3.31 5.50 15.09
C ASP A 152 -2.65 5.83 13.75
N GLY A 153 -1.69 5.01 13.31
CA GLY A 153 -1.05 5.17 12.01
C GLY A 153 -2.02 4.99 10.84
N ALA A 154 -2.97 4.05 10.95
CA ALA A 154 -4.01 3.82 9.96
C ALA A 154 -5.01 4.98 9.93
N ALA A 155 -5.36 5.55 11.09
CA ALA A 155 -6.21 6.74 11.17
C ALA A 155 -5.53 7.94 10.49
N TRP A 156 -4.26 8.18 10.81
CA TRP A 156 -3.46 9.22 10.16
C TRP A 156 -3.39 9.03 8.63
N LEU A 157 -3.18 7.80 8.16
CA LEU A 157 -3.15 7.48 6.73
C LEU A 157 -4.51 7.72 6.07
N ASN A 158 -5.61 7.39 6.76
CA ASN A 158 -6.97 7.58 6.27
C ASN A 158 -7.33 9.07 6.13
N GLU A 159 -6.81 9.93 7.00
CA GLU A 159 -7.04 11.37 6.94
C GLU A 159 -6.45 12.02 5.68
N GLN A 160 -5.35 11.46 5.16
CA GLN A 160 -4.71 11.92 3.92
C GLN A 160 -5.55 11.61 2.67
N LEU A 161 -6.51 10.69 2.78
CA LEU A 161 -7.41 10.37 1.67
C LEU A 161 -8.54 11.41 1.58
N PRO A 162 -8.95 11.79 0.35
CA PRO A 162 -10.15 12.61 0.16
C PRO A 162 -11.36 11.98 0.85
N ALA A 163 -12.24 12.80 1.42
CA ALA A 163 -13.36 12.34 2.26
C ALA A 163 -14.22 11.25 1.60
N GLN A 164 -14.39 11.31 0.28
CA GLN A 164 -15.17 10.35 -0.52
C GLN A 164 -14.53 8.95 -0.65
N TYR A 165 -13.23 8.80 -0.37
CA TYR A 165 -12.49 7.55 -0.50
C TYR A 165 -11.98 7.02 0.85
N ARG A 166 -12.43 7.58 1.97
CA ARG A 166 -11.99 7.14 3.30
C ARG A 166 -12.64 5.80 3.65
N PRO A 167 -11.88 4.68 3.72
CA PRO A 167 -12.40 3.44 4.25
C PRO A 167 -12.88 3.61 5.69
N ARG A 168 -13.89 2.82 6.06
CA ARG A 168 -14.28 2.65 7.46
C ARG A 168 -13.15 1.93 8.19
N LEU A 169 -12.67 2.53 9.27
CA LEU A 169 -11.65 1.92 10.12
C LEU A 169 -12.29 0.92 11.09
N PRO A 170 -11.58 -0.14 11.49
CA PRO A 170 -12.02 -0.97 12.61
C PRO A 170 -12.19 -0.12 13.87
N ASP A 171 -13.16 -0.49 14.71
CA ASP A 171 -13.34 0.18 15.99
C ASP A 171 -12.09 -0.02 16.87
N PRO A 172 -11.55 1.05 17.49
CA PRO A 172 -10.36 0.93 18.29
C PRO A 172 -10.58 -0.08 19.44
N PRO A 173 -9.58 -0.91 19.79
CA PRO A 173 -9.69 -1.81 20.93
C PRO A 173 -10.08 -1.03 22.19
N SER A 174 -10.86 -1.66 23.07
CA SER A 174 -11.48 -1.07 24.29
C SER A 174 -10.51 -0.52 25.36
N GLY A 175 -9.22 -0.32 25.03
CA GLY A 175 -8.20 0.30 25.87
C GLY A 175 -7.77 1.70 25.41
N ARG A 176 -8.45 2.31 24.43
CA ARG A 176 -8.18 3.72 24.05
C ARG A 176 -8.53 4.64 25.23
N ALA A 177 -7.63 5.55 25.57
CA ALA A 177 -7.96 6.64 26.49
C ALA A 177 -9.16 7.41 25.91
N PRO A 178 -10.24 7.64 26.68
CA PRO A 178 -11.42 8.33 26.18
C PRO A 178 -11.02 9.66 25.55
N THR A 179 -11.54 9.92 24.35
CA THR A 179 -11.29 11.20 23.69
C THR A 179 -11.81 12.34 24.56
N ALA A 180 -11.21 13.54 24.47
CA ALA A 180 -11.68 14.69 25.23
C ALA A 180 -13.19 14.94 25.01
N GLU A 181 -13.69 14.65 23.82
CA GLU A 181 -15.11 14.73 23.48
C GLU A 181 -15.97 13.68 24.21
N GLU A 182 -15.49 12.45 24.42
CA GLU A 182 -16.17 11.43 25.24
C GLU A 182 -16.17 11.77 26.73
N LEU A 183 -15.09 12.39 27.24
CA LEU A 183 -15.03 12.87 28.62
C LEU A 183 -15.97 14.06 28.88
N LEU A 184 -16.18 14.88 27.85
CA LEU A 184 -17.08 16.03 27.90
C LEU A 184 -18.53 15.66 27.64
N ARG A 185 -18.82 14.45 27.13
CA ARG A 185 -20.20 13.96 27.02
C ARG A 185 -20.75 13.73 28.42
N PRO A 186 -21.81 14.46 28.83
CA PRO A 186 -22.44 14.20 30.11
C PRO A 186 -22.95 12.76 30.13
N PRO A 187 -22.75 12.02 31.25
CA PRO A 187 -23.15 10.62 31.33
C PRO A 187 -24.64 10.53 31.00
N ALA A 188 -24.97 9.65 30.05
CA ALA A 188 -26.34 9.42 29.63
C ALA A 188 -27.15 9.11 30.89
N ARG A 189 -28.01 10.07 31.27
CA ARG A 189 -28.89 9.92 32.42
C ARG A 189 -29.84 8.78 32.09
N ASN A 190 -29.54 7.59 32.59
CA ASN A 190 -30.43 6.45 32.55
C ASN A 190 -31.81 6.91 33.05
N ARG A 191 -32.78 7.00 32.14
CA ARG A 191 -34.18 7.09 32.53
C ARG A 191 -34.58 5.68 32.97
N ILE A 192 -34.56 5.49 34.27
CA ILE A 192 -35.38 4.48 34.96
C ILE A 192 -36.84 4.92 34.80
#